data_AF-A0A8C9M608-F1
#
_entry.id   AF-A0A8C9M608-F1
#
_cell.length_a   1.000
_cell.length_b   1.000
_cell.length_c   1.000
_cell.angle_alpha   90.00
_cell.angle_beta   90.00
_cell.angle_gamma   90.00
#
_symmetry.space_group_name_H-M   'P 1'
#
loop_
_entity.id
_entity.type
_entity.pdbx_description
1 polymer ?
#
loop_
_entity_poly.entity_id
_entity_poly.type
_entity_poly.pdbx_seq_one_letter_code
_entity_poly.pdbx_strand_id
1 'polypeptide(L)'
;AEEKRGCELNQEKRTWTVKPQKEGKQDCKLLLSTICLGEKAKEEMNLVEILPPASQEDKKAKPITIASLQASVLPMVMMGLELSPPVTFQLRAGSGPVFLSGQECYEKKGGKRRGGSETQP
;
A
#
# COMPACT_ATOMS: atom_id res chain seq x y z
N ALA A 1 4.10 -0.59 17.13
CA ALA A 1 4.90 -1.59 16.41
C ALA A 1 4.66 -1.29 14.95
N GLU A 2 5.69 -0.89 14.23
CA GLU A 2 5.66 -0.78 12.78
C GLU A 2 5.97 -2.18 12.25
N GLU A 3 5.08 -2.73 11.43
CA GLU A 3 5.27 -4.06 10.86
C GLU A 3 5.56 -3.92 9.37
N LYS A 4 6.69 -4.47 8.93
CA LYS A 4 7.08 -4.41 7.51
C LYS A 4 6.07 -5.19 6.66
N ARG A 5 5.68 -4.59 5.54
CA ARG A 5 4.85 -5.19 4.51
C ARG A 5 5.58 -5.15 3.19
N GLY A 6 5.47 -6.23 2.43
CA GLY A 6 5.95 -6.27 1.06
C GLY A 6 5.19 -7.29 0.25
N CYS A 7 5.17 -7.09 -1.06
CA CYS A 7 4.63 -8.06 -2.00
C CYS A 7 5.37 -8.02 -3.33
N GLU A 8 5.24 -9.11 -4.08
CA GLU A 8 5.71 -9.23 -5.46
C GLU A 8 4.51 -9.32 -6.39
N LEU A 9 4.58 -8.61 -7.50
CA LEU A 9 3.65 -8.70 -8.62
C LEU A 9 4.40 -9.17 -9.88
N ASN A 10 3.84 -10.15 -10.56
CA ASN A 10 4.41 -10.73 -11.78
C ASN A 10 3.29 -11.31 -12.67
N GLN A 11 3.63 -12.01 -13.76
CA GLN A 11 2.63 -12.58 -14.68
C GLN A 11 1.72 -13.63 -14.04
N GLU A 12 2.25 -14.44 -13.11
CA GLU A 12 1.48 -15.49 -12.41
C GLU A 12 0.60 -14.88 -11.32
N LYS A 13 1.13 -13.88 -10.61
CA LYS A 13 0.45 -13.15 -9.55
C LYS A 13 0.41 -11.67 -9.86
N ARG A 14 -0.56 -11.28 -10.69
CA ARG A 14 -0.73 -9.88 -11.10
C ARG A 14 -1.34 -8.98 -10.04
N THR A 15 -1.96 -9.53 -9.00
CA THR A 15 -2.64 -8.74 -7.96
C THR A 15 -2.24 -9.18 -6.56
N TRP A 16 -2.23 -8.21 -5.65
CA TRP A 16 -2.02 -8.46 -4.23
C TRP A 16 -2.90 -7.54 -3.39
N THR A 17 -3.72 -8.12 -2.50
CA THR A 17 -4.55 -7.37 -1.56
C THR A 17 -3.92 -7.34 -0.18
N VAL A 18 -3.64 -6.15 0.32
CA VAL A 18 -3.27 -5.92 1.71
C VAL A 18 -4.55 -5.70 2.52
N LYS A 19 -4.76 -6.53 3.54
CA LYS A 19 -5.87 -6.42 4.49
C LYS A 19 -5.32 -6.02 5.87
N PRO A 20 -6.10 -5.34 6.72
CA PRO A 20 -5.71 -5.14 8.11
C PRO A 20 -5.43 -6.47 8.79
N GLN A 21 -4.32 -6.53 9.54
CA GLN A 21 -3.91 -7.77 10.21
C GLN A 21 -4.79 -8.15 11.40
N LYS A 22 -5.44 -7.15 12.01
CA LYS A 22 -6.30 -7.32 13.19
C LYS A 22 -7.70 -6.85 12.86
N GLU A 23 -8.65 -7.76 12.99
CA GLU A 23 -10.07 -7.49 12.82
C GLU A 23 -10.53 -6.43 13.85
N GLY A 24 -11.31 -5.45 13.40
CA GLY A 24 -11.82 -4.37 14.25
C GLY A 24 -10.88 -3.18 14.50
N LYS A 25 -9.64 -3.17 13.98
CA LYS A 25 -8.76 -1.99 14.05
C LYS A 25 -9.02 -1.04 12.88
N GLN A 26 -9.88 -0.05 13.11
CA GLN A 26 -10.22 0.98 12.12
C GLN A 26 -9.08 1.98 11.85
N ASP A 27 -8.06 2.02 12.72
CA ASP A 27 -6.98 3.02 12.67
C ASP A 27 -5.71 2.48 11.97
N CYS A 28 -5.84 1.46 11.10
CA CYS A 28 -4.72 0.88 10.36
C CYS A 28 -4.43 1.67 9.09
N LYS A 29 -3.16 2.04 8.88
CA LYS A 29 -2.65 2.69 7.67
C LYS A 29 -1.51 1.85 7.08
N LEU A 30 -1.45 1.79 5.75
CA LEU A 30 -0.31 1.26 5.01
C LEU A 30 0.49 2.44 4.46
N LEU A 31 1.73 2.61 4.93
CA LEU A 31 2.70 3.50 4.33
C LEU A 31 3.49 2.73 3.28
N LEU A 32 3.21 2.98 2.00
CA LEU A 32 3.96 2.42 0.88
C LEU A 32 5.21 3.27 0.64
N SER A 33 6.38 2.63 0.76
CA SER A 33 7.69 3.30 0.75
C SER A 33 8.39 3.19 -0.59
N THR A 34 8.36 2.01 -1.23
CA THR A 34 9.09 1.78 -2.49
C THR A 34 8.33 0.87 -3.44
N ILE A 35 8.55 1.08 -4.74
CA ILE A 35 8.19 0.15 -5.81
C ILE A 35 9.43 -0.02 -6.70
N CYS A 36 9.89 -1.24 -6.91
CA CYS A 36 11.09 -1.51 -7.72
C CYS A 36 10.95 -2.75 -8.60
N LEU A 37 11.68 -2.76 -9.71
CA LEU A 37 11.86 -3.94 -10.54
C LEU A 37 12.84 -4.92 -9.88
N GLY A 38 12.54 -6.22 -10.01
CA GLY A 38 13.50 -7.26 -9.71
C GLY A 38 14.52 -7.44 -10.82
N GLU A 39 15.64 -8.07 -10.50
CA GLU A 39 16.75 -8.34 -11.43
C GLU A 39 16.33 -9.08 -12.70
N LYS A 40 15.31 -9.95 -12.60
CA LYS A 40 14.80 -10.76 -13.73
C LYS A 40 13.75 -10.03 -14.58
N ALA A 41 13.45 -8.76 -14.28
CA ALA A 41 12.50 -8.00 -15.06
C ALA A 41 13.03 -7.74 -16.46
N LYS A 42 12.16 -7.89 -17.46
CA LYS A 42 12.51 -7.58 -18.85
C LYS A 42 12.64 -6.08 -19.06
N GLU A 43 13.34 -5.70 -20.12
CA GLU A 43 13.40 -4.32 -20.59
C GLU A 43 12.08 -3.91 -21.27
N GLU A 44 11.09 -3.64 -20.44
CA GLU A 44 9.75 -3.23 -20.85
C GLU A 44 9.10 -2.36 -19.77
N MET A 45 8.01 -1.70 -20.14
CA MET A 45 7.26 -0.83 -19.25
C MET A 45 6.37 -1.66 -18.32
N ASN A 46 6.59 -1.53 -17.01
CA ASN A 46 5.82 -2.17 -15.96
C ASN A 46 4.95 -1.12 -15.26
N LEU A 47 3.63 -1.29 -15.34
CA LEU A 47 2.66 -0.37 -14.74
C LEU A 47 2.02 -0.97 -13.49
N VAL A 48 2.15 -0.26 -12.37
CA VAL A 48 1.51 -0.64 -11.10
C VAL A 48 0.35 0.30 -10.80
N GLU A 49 -0.81 -0.29 -10.48
CA GLU A 49 -2.04 0.42 -10.19
C GLU A 49 -2.64 0.00 -8.84
N ILE A 50 -3.46 0.88 -8.27
CA ILE A 50 -4.38 0.58 -7.18
C ILE A 50 -5.76 0.37 -7.78
N LEU A 51 -6.38 -0.78 -7.48
CA LEU A 51 -7.74 -1.08 -7.89
C LEU A 51 -8.76 -0.48 -6.92
N PRO A 52 -9.95 -0.08 -7.41
CA PRO A 52 -11.04 0.37 -6.55
C PRO A 52 -11.49 -0.73 -5.58
N PRO A 53 -12.09 -0.37 -4.43
CA PRO A 53 -12.66 -1.34 -3.49
C PRO A 53 -13.72 -2.20 -4.16
N ALA A 54 -13.71 -3.51 -3.90
CA ALA A 54 -14.62 -4.47 -4.54
C ALA A 54 -16.10 -4.33 -4.13
N SER A 55 -16.40 -3.60 -3.04
CA SER A 55 -17.70 -3.58 -2.36
C SER A 55 -18.55 -2.33 -2.59
N GLN A 56 -18.12 -1.40 -3.45
CA GLN A 56 -18.95 -0.25 -3.80
C GLN A 56 -19.70 -0.50 -5.10
N GLU A 57 -20.98 -0.13 -5.11
CA GLU A 57 -21.85 0.00 -6.28
C GLU A 57 -21.32 1.06 -7.28
N ASP A 58 -20.18 1.67 -7.00
CA ASP A 58 -19.39 2.50 -7.91
C ASP A 58 -18.68 1.65 -8.97
N LYS A 59 -19.45 1.09 -9.89
CA LYS A 59 -18.95 0.47 -11.15
C LYS A 59 -18.18 1.44 -12.05
N LYS A 60 -17.92 2.68 -11.60
CA LYS A 60 -17.24 3.76 -12.33
C LYS A 60 -15.89 4.18 -11.76
N ALA A 61 -15.50 3.71 -10.58
CA ALA A 61 -14.19 4.07 -10.01
C ALA A 61 -13.08 3.45 -10.87
N LYS A 62 -12.20 4.29 -11.44
CA LYS A 62 -11.11 3.85 -12.30
C LYS A 62 -9.89 3.45 -11.46
N PRO A 63 -9.10 2.45 -11.89
CA PRO A 63 -7.79 2.19 -11.31
C PRO A 63 -6.89 3.44 -11.33
N ILE A 64 -6.06 3.58 -10.30
CA ILE A 64 -5.10 4.69 -10.18
C ILE A 64 -3.69 4.15 -10.41
N THR A 65 -3.01 4.59 -11.46
CA THR A 65 -1.60 4.26 -11.68
C THR A 65 -0.72 4.98 -10.66
N ILE A 66 0.10 4.21 -9.94
CA ILE A 66 1.01 4.73 -8.90
C ILE A 66 2.49 4.62 -9.27
N ALA A 67 2.84 3.78 -10.26
CA ALA A 67 4.19 3.73 -10.80
C ALA A 67 4.22 3.24 -12.25
N SER A 68 5.22 3.75 -12.99
CA SER A 68 5.64 3.28 -14.30
C SER A 68 7.14 3.03 -14.23
N LEU A 69 7.55 1.78 -14.36
CA LEU A 69 8.95 1.37 -14.20
C LEU A 69 9.47 0.73 -15.48
N GLN A 70 10.75 0.94 -15.76
CA GLN A 70 11.48 0.29 -16.85
C GLN A 70 12.94 0.19 -16.44
N ALA A 71 13.58 -0.97 -16.65
CA ALA A 71 14.87 -1.28 -16.03
C ALA A 71 15.97 -0.28 -16.41
N SER A 72 16.04 0.13 -17.69
CA SER A 72 17.02 1.11 -18.16
C SER A 72 16.69 2.58 -17.89
N VAL A 73 15.44 2.92 -17.53
CA VAL A 73 14.97 4.32 -17.43
C VAL A 73 14.65 4.70 -15.99
N LEU A 74 13.79 3.92 -15.34
CA LEU A 74 13.33 4.15 -13.97
C LEU A 74 13.08 2.80 -13.29
N PRO A 75 14.12 2.14 -12.76
CA PRO A 75 14.01 0.81 -12.19
C PRO A 75 13.33 0.81 -10.81
N MET A 76 13.34 1.94 -10.10
CA MET A 76 12.69 2.08 -8.80
C MET A 76 12.12 3.48 -8.59
N VAL A 77 11.09 3.54 -7.75
CA VAL A 77 10.51 4.79 -7.22
C VAL A 77 10.39 4.65 -5.71
N MET A 78 10.82 5.69 -5.00
CA MET A 78 10.54 5.87 -3.58
C MET A 78 9.35 6.82 -3.45
N MET A 79 8.40 6.49 -2.58
CA MET A 79 7.23 7.32 -2.31
C MET A 79 6.85 7.25 -0.84
N GLY A 80 6.06 8.21 -0.36
CA GLY A 80 5.51 8.21 1.00
C GLY A 80 3.99 8.16 0.94
N LEU A 81 3.44 7.14 0.27
CA LEU A 81 2.00 7.07 0.01
C LEU A 81 1.29 6.35 1.15
N GLU A 82 0.44 7.09 1.87
CA GLU A 82 -0.40 6.51 2.92
C GLU A 82 -1.74 6.04 2.34
N LEU A 83 -2.11 4.80 2.64
CA LEU A 83 -3.32 4.16 2.16
C LEU A 83 -4.10 3.53 3.32
N SER A 84 -5.43 3.48 3.19
CA SER A 84 -6.31 2.83 4.18
C SER A 84 -6.70 1.44 3.67
N PRO A 85 -6.25 0.34 4.31
CA PRO A 85 -6.61 -1.00 3.89
C PRO A 85 -8.13 -1.30 4.06
N PRO A 86 -8.72 -2.20 3.24
CA PRO A 86 -8.05 -3.07 2.28
C PRO A 86 -7.65 -2.33 1.00
N VAL A 87 -6.44 -2.62 0.51
CA VAL A 87 -5.90 -2.07 -0.75
C VAL A 87 -5.47 -3.20 -1.66
N THR A 88 -5.86 -3.13 -2.93
CA THR A 88 -5.42 -4.09 -3.96
C THR A 88 -4.49 -3.41 -4.95
N PHE A 89 -3.25 -3.90 -5.02
CA PHE A 89 -2.29 -3.51 -6.05
C PHE A 89 -2.40 -4.44 -7.26
N GLN A 90 -2.15 -3.92 -8.45
CA GLN A 90 -2.16 -4.66 -9.70
C GLN A 90 -0.97 -4.29 -10.59
N LEU A 91 -0.33 -5.30 -11.18
CA LEU A 91 0.54 -5.16 -12.35
C LEU A 91 -0.31 -5.17 -13.62
N ARG A 92 -0.63 -3.97 -14.11
CA ARG A 92 -1.47 -3.79 -15.30
C ARG A 92 -0.74 -4.16 -16.58
N ALA A 93 0.52 -3.73 -16.69
CA ALA A 93 1.37 -3.97 -17.86
C ALA A 93 2.77 -4.42 -17.43
N GLY A 94 3.48 -5.10 -18.33
CA GLY A 94 4.77 -5.73 -18.06
C GLY A 94 4.65 -7.11 -17.40
N SER A 95 5.78 -7.82 -17.33
CA SER A 95 5.92 -9.16 -16.79
C SER A 95 6.34 -9.17 -15.33
N GLY A 96 6.88 -8.06 -14.82
CA GLY A 96 7.60 -8.02 -13.56
C GLY A 96 8.85 -8.92 -13.61
N PRO A 97 9.38 -9.33 -12.43
CA PRO A 97 8.81 -9.10 -11.10
C PRO A 97 8.91 -7.63 -10.65
N VAL A 98 7.85 -7.13 -10.01
CA VAL A 98 7.80 -5.82 -9.37
C VAL A 98 7.56 -6.01 -7.87
N PHE A 99 8.42 -5.42 -7.05
CA PHE A 99 8.33 -5.48 -5.60
C PHE A 99 7.79 -4.17 -5.04
N LEU A 100 6.81 -4.29 -4.14
CA LEU A 100 6.30 -3.18 -3.34
C LEU A 100 6.75 -3.41 -1.90
N SER A 101 7.21 -2.35 -1.23
CA SER A 101 7.58 -2.40 0.18
C SER A 101 7.05 -1.21 0.95
N GLY A 102 6.75 -1.43 2.22
CA GLY A 102 6.16 -0.44 3.11
C GLY A 102 5.99 -0.97 4.53
N GLN A 103 5.14 -0.33 5.29
CA GLN A 103 4.89 -0.67 6.68
C GLN A 103 3.44 -0.41 7.09
N GLU A 104 2.92 -1.24 7.98
CA GLU A 104 1.67 -0.98 8.68
C GLU A 104 1.91 -0.10 9.90
N CYS A 105 1.13 0.98 9.96
CA CYS A 105 1.06 1.93 11.05
C CYS A 105 -0.32 1.85 11.71
N TYR A 106 -0.35 2.01 13.03
CA TYR A 106 -1.58 2.07 13.81
C TYR A 106 -1.58 3.35 14.62
N GLU A 107 -2.62 4.16 14.52
CA GLU A 107 -2.73 5.32 15.40
C GLU A 107 -2.79 4.85 16.85
N LYS A 108 -1.92 5.44 17.70
CA LYS A 108 -2.05 5.30 19.15
C LYS A 108 -3.14 6.28 19.57
N LYS A 109 -4.30 5.78 20.00
CA LYS A 109 -5.29 6.63 20.67
C LYS A 109 -4.60 7.35 21.82
N GLY A 110 -4.50 8.68 21.72
CA GLY A 110 -3.86 9.52 22.71
C GLY A 110 -4.50 9.26 24.07
N GLY A 111 -3.69 8.88 25.06
CA GLY A 111 -4.16 8.71 26.42
C GLY A 111 -4.84 10.00 26.87
N LYS A 112 -6.14 9.91 27.18
CA LYS A 112 -6.89 10.99 27.83
C LYS A 112 -6.12 11.38 29.08
N ARG A 113 -5.36 12.49 29.03
CA ARG A 113 -4.81 13.11 30.24
C ARG A 113 -6.03 13.40 31.11
N ARG A 114 -6.23 12.59 32.16
CA ARG A 114 -7.16 12.93 33.22
C ARG A 114 -6.61 14.21 33.82
N GLY A 115 -7.17 15.35 33.41
CA GLY A 115 -7.00 16.58 34.14
C GLY A 115 -7.52 16.30 35.54
N GLY A 116 -6.60 16.19 36.50
CA GLY A 116 -6.96 16.17 37.90
C GLY A 116 -7.47 17.57 38.24
N SER A 117 -8.78 17.71 38.31
CA SER A 117 -9.42 18.78 39.06
C SER A 117 -9.86 18.21 40.39
N GLU A 118 -9.08 18.48 41.43
CA GLU A 118 -9.40 18.35 42.85
C GLU A 118 -8.83 19.62 43.50
N THR A 119 -9.52 20.43 44.30
CA THR A 119 -10.87 20.33 44.92
C THR A 119 -11.28 21.76 45.32
N GLN A 120 -12.59 22.08 45.29
CA GLN A 120 -13.21 23.17 46.07
C GLN A 120 -14.03 22.55 47.22
N PRO A 121 -14.34 23.24 48.33
CA PRO A 121 -14.25 24.69 48.58
C PRO A 121 -13.19 25.11 49.61
#